data_AF-A0A348AIZ0-F1
#
_entry.id   AF-A0A348AIZ0-F1
#
_cell.length_a   1.000
_cell.length_b   1.000
_cell.length_c   1.000
_cell.angle_alpha   90.00
_cell.angle_beta   90.00
_cell.angle_gamma   90.00
#
_symmetry.space_group_name_H-M   'P 1'
#
loop_
_entity.id
_entity.type
_entity.pdbx_description
1 polymer ?
#
loop_
_entity_poly.entity_id
_entity_poly.type
_entity_poly.pdbx_seq_one_letter_code
_entity_poly.pdbx_strand_id
1 'polypeptide(L)'
;MKTKEIESFSEINIPGMGLFIPIIVVYRSPKDYPEKYVARLWDLARPIEIALTRDTLSEIRKEIPLGFVNLGRQENDDPVIVESWV
;
A
#
# COMPACT_ATOMS: atom_id res chain seq x y z
N MET A 1 27.37 -4.17 -13.39
CA MET A 1 26.35 -3.15 -13.72
C MET A 1 26.87 -1.80 -13.23
N LYS A 2 26.87 -0.73 -14.04
CA LYS A 2 27.24 0.61 -13.56
C LYS A 2 25.99 1.33 -13.08
N THR A 3 25.97 1.73 -11.82
CA THR A 3 24.88 2.55 -11.25
C THR A 3 24.98 3.97 -11.81
N LYS A 4 23.85 4.53 -12.25
CA LYS A 4 23.74 5.95 -12.60
C LYS A 4 23.36 6.72 -11.34
N GLU A 5 24.16 7.72 -11.00
CA GLU A 5 23.80 8.71 -9.99
C GLU A 5 22.92 9.80 -10.65
N ILE A 6 21.90 10.26 -9.92
CA ILE A 6 20.97 11.32 -10.31
C ILE A 6 20.90 12.32 -9.15
N GLU A 7 20.56 13.57 -9.42
CA GLU A 7 20.43 14.59 -8.37
C GLU A 7 19.03 14.53 -7.72
N SER A 8 18.03 14.05 -8.47
CA SER A 8 16.65 13.89 -8.00
C SER A 8 15.92 12.72 -8.68
N PHE A 9 15.08 12.01 -7.91
CA PHE A 9 14.17 11.00 -8.48
C PHE A 9 13.09 11.60 -9.39
N SER A 10 12.87 12.92 -9.33
CA SER A 10 11.98 13.61 -10.28
C SER A 10 12.51 13.62 -11.72
N GLU A 11 13.82 13.39 -11.92
CA GLU A 11 14.43 13.22 -13.24
C GLU A 11 14.02 11.90 -13.92
N ILE A 12 13.45 10.98 -13.16
CA ILE A 12 13.05 9.66 -13.64
C ILE A 12 11.53 9.61 -13.76
N ASN A 13 11.05 9.31 -14.97
CA ASN A 13 9.65 8.97 -15.18
C ASN A 13 9.39 7.52 -14.73
N ILE A 14 9.26 7.28 -13.43
CA ILE A 14 9.04 5.95 -12.84
C ILE A 14 7.81 5.26 -13.45
N PRO A 15 6.62 5.90 -13.59
CA PRO A 15 5.48 5.29 -14.26
C PRO A 15 5.79 4.91 -15.72
N GLY A 16 6.55 5.76 -16.43
CA GLY A 16 6.98 5.50 -17.80
C GLY A 16 8.00 4.38 -17.97
N MET A 17 8.61 3.89 -16.89
CA MET A 17 9.51 2.73 -16.91
C MET A 17 8.78 1.40 -16.91
N GLY A 18 7.44 1.39 -16.75
CA GLY A 18 6.65 0.16 -16.65
C GLY A 18 6.90 -0.62 -15.35
N LEU A 19 7.43 0.05 -14.33
CA LEU A 19 7.57 -0.52 -13.00
C LEU A 19 6.22 -0.47 -12.28
N PHE A 20 5.92 -1.54 -11.54
CA PHE A 20 4.78 -1.63 -10.64
C PHE A 20 5.31 -1.71 -9.21
N ILE A 21 4.90 -0.79 -8.34
CA ILE A 21 5.33 -0.74 -6.94
C ILE A 21 4.11 -1.07 -6.07
N PRO A 22 3.93 -2.36 -5.67
CA PRO A 22 2.77 -2.75 -4.90
C PRO A 22 2.85 -2.19 -3.49
N ILE A 23 1.84 -1.44 -3.10
CA ILE A 23 1.63 -0.98 -1.72
C ILE A 23 0.29 -1.53 -1.26
N ILE A 24 0.25 -2.24 -0.15
CA ILE A 24 -1.00 -2.72 0.45
C ILE A 24 -1.34 -1.80 1.62
N VAL A 25 -2.44 -1.06 1.50
CA VAL A 25 -2.92 -0.16 2.55
C VAL A 25 -4.12 -0.79 3.24
N VAL A 26 -4.06 -0.91 4.56
CA VAL A 26 -5.13 -1.51 5.36
C VAL A 26 -5.93 -0.40 6.05
N TYR A 27 -7.25 -0.44 5.85
CA TYR A 27 -8.24 0.47 6.39
C TYR A 27 -9.10 -0.27 7.41
N ARG A 28 -9.55 0.44 8.45
CA ARG A 28 -10.58 0.01 9.39
C ARG A 28 -11.85 0.83 9.18
N SER A 29 -12.92 0.14 8.82
CA SER A 29 -14.27 0.69 8.62
C SER A 29 -14.30 1.94 7.71
N PRO A 30 -13.70 1.89 6.49
CA PRO A 30 -13.86 2.97 5.52
C PRO A 30 -15.33 3.11 5.12
N LYS A 31 -15.72 4.28 4.60
CA LYS A 31 -17.13 4.63 4.32
C LYS A 31 -17.87 3.62 3.44
N ASP A 32 -17.16 2.97 2.52
CA ASP A 32 -17.71 1.98 1.58
C ASP A 32 -17.70 0.54 2.11
N TYR A 33 -17.03 0.27 3.23
CA TYR A 33 -17.03 -1.02 3.92
C TYR A 33 -17.14 -0.81 5.45
N PRO A 34 -18.33 -0.43 5.95
CA PRO A 34 -18.52 -0.25 7.39
C PRO A 34 -18.24 -1.54 8.15
N GLU A 35 -17.64 -1.40 9.34
CA GLU A 35 -17.35 -2.49 10.29
C GLU A 35 -16.34 -3.56 9.82
N LYS A 36 -15.75 -3.40 8.63
CA LYS A 36 -14.74 -4.33 8.09
C LYS A 36 -13.34 -3.75 8.12
N TYR A 37 -12.34 -4.63 8.09
CA TYR A 37 -11.00 -4.28 7.65
C TYR A 37 -10.89 -4.50 6.14
N VAL A 38 -10.27 -3.55 5.44
CA VAL A 38 -10.08 -3.59 3.99
C VAL A 38 -8.61 -3.40 3.70
N ALA A 39 -7.96 -4.35 3.03
CA ALA A 39 -6.66 -4.13 2.41
C ALA A 39 -6.87 -3.78 0.93
N ARG A 40 -6.33 -2.65 0.47
CA ARG A 40 -6.36 -2.24 -0.94
C ARG A 40 -4.98 -2.28 -1.52
N LEU A 41 -4.88 -2.71 -2.78
CA LEU A 41 -3.64 -2.61 -3.53
C LEU A 41 -3.52 -1.23 -4.18
N TRP A 42 -2.34 -0.66 -4.07
CA TRP A 42 -1.95 0.62 -4.66
C TRP A 42 -0.69 0.43 -5.50
N ASP A 43 -0.58 1.26 -6.54
CA ASP A 43 0.65 1.51 -7.29
C ASP A 43 1.06 2.96 -7.03
N LEU A 44 2.03 3.15 -6.15
CA LEU A 44 2.35 4.49 -5.63
C LEU A 44 1.09 5.20 -5.11
N ALA A 45 0.74 6.35 -5.67
CA ALA A 45 -0.42 7.15 -5.29
C ALA A 45 -1.72 6.75 -6.02
N ARG A 46 -1.71 5.68 -6.82
CA ARG A 46 -2.87 5.24 -7.61
C ARG A 46 -3.49 3.99 -7.00
N PRO A 47 -4.78 4.01 -6.63
CA PRO A 47 -5.46 2.80 -6.19
C PRO A 47 -5.67 1.86 -7.38
N ILE A 48 -5.52 0.56 -7.12
CA ILE A 48 -5.90 -0.50 -8.06
C ILE A 48 -7.23 -1.07 -7.57
N GLU A 49 -8.11 -1.49 -8.50
CA GLU A 49 -9.42 -2.09 -8.22
C GLU A 49 -9.31 -3.53 -7.66
N ILE A 50 -8.44 -3.73 -6.67
CA ILE A 50 -8.21 -4.99 -5.98
C ILE A 50 -8.26 -4.70 -4.47
N ALA A 51 -9.18 -5.37 -3.79
CA ALA A 51 -9.35 -5.26 -2.35
C ALA A 51 -9.62 -6.63 -1.70
N LEU A 52 -9.13 -6.78 -0.47
CA LEU A 52 -9.39 -7.93 0.41
C LEU A 52 -10.08 -7.43 1.68
N THR A 53 -11.19 -8.05 2.06
CA THR A 53 -11.91 -7.71 3.28
C THR A 53 -11.87 -8.83 4.31
N ARG A 54 -11.72 -8.47 5.59
CA ARG A 54 -11.79 -9.39 6.74
C ARG A 54 -12.43 -8.68 7.94
N ASP A 55 -12.74 -9.44 8.98
CA ASP A 55 -13.38 -8.92 10.19
C ASP A 55 -12.35 -8.41 11.20
N THR A 56 -11.11 -8.91 11.11
CA THR A 56 -10.02 -8.50 11.99
C THR A 56 -8.77 -8.11 11.20
N LEU A 57 -7.95 -7.24 11.80
CA LEU A 57 -6.64 -6.88 11.26
C LEU A 57 -5.72 -8.10 11.15
N SER A 58 -5.77 -9.01 12.13
CA SER A 58 -4.94 -10.22 12.15
C SER A 58 -5.20 -11.13 10.94
N GLU A 59 -6.45 -11.24 10.50
CA GLU A 59 -6.79 -11.99 9.29
C GLU A 59 -6.23 -11.33 8.03
N ILE A 60 -6.29 -10.00 7.91
CA ILE A 60 -5.65 -9.31 6.78
C ILE A 60 -4.15 -9.63 6.74
N ARG A 61 -3.45 -9.53 7.87
CA ARG A 61 -2.00 -9.77 7.94
C ARG A 61 -1.59 -11.18 7.52
N LYS A 62 -2.44 -12.19 7.73
CA LYS A 62 -2.18 -13.59 7.32
C LYS A 62 -2.26 -13.80 5.80
N GLU A 63 -2.95 -12.92 5.10
CA GLU A 63 -3.21 -13.02 3.66
C GLU A 63 -2.21 -12.20 2.84
N ILE A 64 -1.43 -11.33 3.50
CA ILE A 64 -0.37 -10.56 2.84
C ILE A 64 0.81 -11.51 2.54
N PRO A 65 1.28 -11.59 1.28
CA PRO A 65 2.36 -12.50 0.90
C PRO A 65 3.67 -12.23 1.64
N LEU A 66 4.50 -13.27 1.73
CA LEU A 66 5.89 -13.13 2.16
C LEU A 66 6.63 -12.15 1.23
N GLY A 67 7.48 -11.31 1.82
CA GLY A 67 8.28 -10.31 1.10
C GLY A 67 7.82 -8.87 1.34
N PHE A 68 6.58 -8.66 1.78
CA PHE A 68 6.12 -7.35 2.24
C PHE A 68 6.59 -7.05 3.67
N VAL A 69 6.88 -5.78 3.93
CA VAL A 69 7.22 -5.27 5.26
C VAL A 69 6.12 -4.33 5.75
N ASN A 70 5.63 -4.57 6.96
CA ASN A 70 4.66 -3.69 7.61
C ASN A 70 5.36 -2.42 8.10
N LEU A 71 4.97 -1.27 7.54
CA LEU A 71 5.47 0.05 7.91
C LEU A 71 4.68 0.70 9.06
N GLY A 72 3.61 0.05 9.52
CA GLY A 72 2.68 0.59 10.51
C GLY A 72 1.87 1.77 9.97
N ARG A 73 1.20 2.47 10.90
CA ARG A 73 0.50 3.73 10.63
C ARG A 73 1.45 4.91 10.82
N GLN A 74 1.31 5.92 9.96
CA GLN A 74 2.00 7.20 10.07
C GLN A 74 1.08 8.29 10.65
N GLU A 75 1.67 9.35 11.21
CA GLU A 75 0.93 10.44 11.86
C GLU A 75 -0.06 11.14 10.92
N ASN A 76 0.32 11.31 9.65
CA ASN A 76 -0.46 12.01 8.64
C ASN A 76 -1.39 11.10 7.81
N ASP A 77 -1.49 9.82 8.14
CA ASP A 77 -2.41 8.91 7.46
C ASP A 77 -3.87 9.32 7.72
N ASP A 78 -4.76 9.06 6.74
CA ASP A 78 -6.20 9.18 6.95
C ASP A 78 -6.60 8.39 8.23
N PRO A 79 -7.47 8.93 9.10
CA PRO A 79 -7.88 8.26 10.33
C PRO A 79 -8.33 6.81 10.20
N VAL A 80 -8.89 6.42 9.05
CA VAL A 80 -9.32 5.04 8.81
C VAL A 80 -8.16 4.11 8.43
N ILE A 81 -6.99 4.60 8.04
CA ILE A 81 -5.82 3.77 7.75
C ILE A 81 -5.21 3.28 9.07
N VAL A 82 -4.84 1.99 9.10
CA VAL A 82 -4.26 1.35 10.28
C VAL A 82 -2.83 0.84 10.04
N GLU A 83 -2.47 0.52 8.79
CA GLU A 83 -1.09 0.19 8.41
C GLU A 83 -0.92 0.15 6.89
N SER A 84 0.33 0.27 6.44
CA SER A 84 0.74 0.08 5.05
C SER A 84 1.86 -0.96 4.94
N TRP A 85 1.90 -1.66 3.82
CA TRP A 85 2.89 -2.69 3.51
C TRP A 85 3.53 -2.43 2.15
N VAL A 86 4.84 -2.60 2.06
CA VAL A 86 5.66 -2.43 0.82
C VAL A 86 6.59 -3.61 0.59
#